data_AF-A0A352FI93-F1
#
_entry.id   AF-A0A352FI93-F1
#
_cell.length_a   1.000
_cell.length_b   1.000
_cell.length_c   1.000
_cell.angle_alpha   90.00
_cell.angle_beta   90.00
_cell.angle_gamma   90.00
#
_symmetry.space_group_name_H-M   'P 1'
#
loop_
_entity.id
_entity.type
_entity.pdbx_description
1 polymer ?
#
loop_
_entity_poly.entity_id
_entity_poly.type
_entity_poly.pdbx_seq_one_letter_code
_entity_poly.pdbx_strand_id
1 'polypeptide(L)'
;MSTNNNDEKPFTFRFIDAQPRVLLELQNTTDKTYRSIEILTVFLKDEETPDGGPSQAHIKFDAVKSIHPKDSAVLSHRTWINGKPVNDARDQMERLKVIAGAAHPYVLDISWENAEGKARFQRIPVGH
;
A
#
# COMPACT_ATOMS: atom_id res chain seq x y z
N MET A 1 -2.37 -7.90 -34.88
CA MET A 1 -2.14 -8.16 -33.45
C MET A 1 -1.62 -6.87 -32.83
N SER A 2 -2.51 -6.06 -32.26
CA SER A 2 -2.12 -4.78 -31.65
C SER A 2 -1.60 -5.05 -30.24
N THR A 3 -0.28 -5.02 -30.07
CA THR A 3 0.37 -5.01 -28.75
C THR A 3 0.15 -3.64 -28.11
N ASN A 4 -1.04 -3.41 -27.57
CA ASN A 4 -1.26 -2.32 -26.63
C ASN A 4 -0.65 -2.75 -25.30
N ASN A 5 0.64 -2.50 -25.12
CA ASN A 5 1.30 -2.41 -23.81
C ASN A 5 0.78 -1.16 -23.08
N ASN A 6 -0.54 -1.05 -22.90
CA ASN A 6 -1.07 -0.18 -21.88
C ASN A 6 -0.70 -0.87 -20.57
N ASP A 7 0.08 -0.19 -19.74
CA ASP A 7 0.43 -0.62 -18.38
C ASP A 7 -0.85 -0.85 -17.58
N GLU A 8 -1.40 -2.05 -17.71
CA GLU A 8 -2.54 -2.53 -16.94
C GLU A 8 -2.12 -2.38 -15.48
N LYS A 9 -2.78 -1.49 -14.75
CA LYS A 9 -2.60 -1.28 -13.32
C LYS A 9 -3.44 -2.35 -12.63
N PRO A 10 -2.86 -3.52 -12.27
CA PRO A 10 -3.68 -4.68 -11.95
C PRO A 10 -4.36 -4.56 -10.59
N PHE A 11 -3.82 -3.73 -9.70
CA PHE A 11 -4.27 -3.67 -8.33
C PHE A 11 -5.20 -2.50 -8.09
N THR A 12 -6.28 -2.80 -7.37
CA THR A 12 -7.08 -1.80 -6.66
C THR A 12 -7.00 -2.11 -5.17
N PHE A 13 -7.42 -1.17 -4.34
CA PHE A 13 -7.34 -1.34 -2.89
C PHE A 13 -8.59 -0.82 -2.21
N ARG A 14 -8.83 -1.29 -0.99
CA ARG A 14 -9.74 -0.67 -0.04
C ARG A 14 -9.21 -0.81 1.38
N PHE A 15 -9.64 0.10 2.26
CA PHE A 15 -9.41 -0.03 3.69
C PHE A 15 -10.57 -0.78 4.35
N ILE A 16 -10.26 -1.70 5.25
CA ILE A 16 -11.23 -2.47 6.03
C ILE A 16 -11.11 -2.02 7.49
N ASP A 17 -12.22 -1.54 8.05
CA ASP A 17 -12.33 -1.23 9.48
C ASP A 17 -12.54 -2.51 10.29
N ALA A 18 -11.44 -3.12 10.72
CA ALA A 18 -11.41 -4.36 11.49
C ALA A 18 -10.92 -4.07 12.91
N GLN A 19 -11.80 -3.53 13.76
CA GLN A 19 -11.47 -3.13 15.13
C GLN A 19 -10.66 -4.23 15.86
N PRO A 20 -9.52 -3.89 16.49
CA PRO A 20 -9.05 -2.54 16.83
C PRO A 20 -8.20 -1.83 15.75
N ARG A 21 -8.09 -2.35 14.52
CA ARG A 21 -7.18 -1.81 13.49
C ARG A 21 -7.89 -1.53 12.15
N VAL A 22 -7.22 -0.75 11.32
CA VAL A 22 -7.55 -0.64 9.89
C VAL A 22 -6.62 -1.55 9.10
N LEU A 23 -7.17 -2.32 8.17
CA LEU A 23 -6.40 -3.19 7.28
C LEU A 23 -6.47 -2.69 5.84
N LEU A 24 -5.48 -3.06 5.03
CA LEU A 24 -5.50 -2.84 3.58
C LEU A 24 -5.88 -4.14 2.89
N GLU A 25 -6.92 -4.10 2.07
CA GLU A 25 -7.17 -5.16 1.09
C GLU A 25 -6.65 -4.71 -0.27
N LEU A 26 -5.87 -5.57 -0.92
CA LEU A 26 -5.38 -5.40 -2.27
C LEU A 26 -6.07 -6.42 -3.18
N GLN A 27 -6.78 -5.94 -4.19
CA GLN A 27 -7.52 -6.77 -5.13
C GLN A 27 -6.80 -6.81 -6.48
N ASN A 28 -6.60 -8.01 -7.01
CA ASN A 28 -6.20 -8.20 -8.39
C ASN A 28 -7.43 -8.13 -9.30
N THR A 29 -7.46 -7.14 -10.18
CA THR A 29 -8.58 -6.90 -11.10
C THR A 29 -8.43 -7.61 -12.44
N THR A 30 -7.33 -8.33 -12.68
CA THR A 30 -7.01 -8.93 -13.97
C THR A 30 -7.27 -10.44 -13.98
N ASP A 31 -7.13 -11.06 -15.15
CA ASP A 31 -7.24 -12.50 -15.35
C ASP A 31 -5.90 -13.25 -15.19
N LYS A 32 -4.87 -12.58 -14.64
CA LYS A 32 -3.52 -13.12 -14.46
C LYS A 32 -3.22 -13.35 -12.98
N THR A 33 -2.37 -14.33 -12.67
CA THR A 33 -1.80 -14.46 -11.31
C THR A 33 -0.56 -13.59 -11.20
N TYR A 34 -0.41 -12.87 -10.09
CA TYR A 34 0.80 -12.12 -9.75
C TYR A 34 1.49 -12.74 -8.55
N ARG A 35 2.82 -12.61 -8.48
CA ARG A 35 3.66 -13.20 -7.43
C ARG A 35 4.57 -12.15 -6.81
N SER A 36 5.08 -12.45 -5.62
CA SER A 36 6.06 -11.61 -4.92
C SER A 36 5.59 -10.16 -4.82
N ILE A 37 4.33 -9.95 -4.40
CA ILE A 37 3.72 -8.63 -4.33
C ILE A 37 4.19 -7.95 -3.04
N GLU A 38 4.73 -6.75 -3.17
CA GLU A 38 5.17 -5.95 -2.03
C GLU A 38 4.62 -4.53 -2.14
N ILE A 39 4.31 -3.93 -1.00
CA ILE A 39 4.07 -2.49 -0.89
C ILE A 39 5.30 -1.91 -0.22
N LEU A 40 5.99 -0.99 -0.91
CA LEU A 40 7.14 -0.30 -0.34
C LEU A 40 6.71 0.46 0.92
N THR A 41 7.64 0.58 1.87
CA THR A 41 7.43 1.28 3.13
C THR A 41 6.85 2.69 2.89
N VAL A 42 5.71 2.97 3.52
CA VAL A 42 5.06 4.28 3.44
C VAL A 42 5.56 5.15 4.57
N PHE A 43 6.26 6.24 4.23
CA PHE A 43 6.75 7.23 5.18
C PHE A 43 5.68 8.31 5.42
N LEU A 44 5.29 8.49 6.69
CA LEU A 44 4.26 9.41 7.10
C LEU A 44 4.87 10.75 7.50
N LYS A 45 4.70 11.77 6.65
CA LYS A 45 5.08 13.15 6.99
C LYS A 45 4.35 13.57 8.28
N ASP A 46 5.08 14.01 9.29
CA ASP A 46 4.50 14.59 10.49
C ASP A 46 4.12 16.04 10.20
N GLU A 47 2.88 16.44 10.51
CA GLU A 47 2.45 17.84 10.41
C GLU A 47 3.23 18.73 11.39
N GLU A 48 3.71 18.15 12.49
CA GLU A 48 4.43 18.83 13.58
C GLU A 48 5.96 18.83 13.43
N THR A 49 6.51 18.58 12.24
CA THR A 49 7.93 18.86 11.95
C THR A 49 8.05 20.16 11.15
N PRO A 50 8.14 21.33 11.81
CA PRO A 50 8.11 22.63 11.12
C PRO A 50 9.32 22.85 10.21
N ASP A 51 10.40 22.08 10.43
CA ASP A 51 11.70 22.25 9.79
C ASP A 51 11.98 21.23 8.67
N GLY A 52 11.00 20.43 8.25
CA GLY A 52 11.16 19.50 7.11
C GLY A 52 12.11 18.32 7.37
N GLY A 53 12.27 17.91 8.63
CA GLY A 53 13.07 16.74 9.02
C GLY A 53 12.57 15.41 8.43
N PRO A 54 13.40 14.35 8.45
CA PRO A 54 12.99 13.05 7.93
C PRO A 54 11.81 12.49 8.73
N SER A 55 10.83 11.96 8.00
CA SER A 55 9.65 11.26 8.52
C SER A 55 10.05 10.25 9.60
N GLN A 56 9.58 10.45 10.83
CA GLN A 56 9.88 9.54 11.95
C GLN A 56 8.90 8.38 12.05
N ALA A 57 7.73 8.52 11.42
CA ALA A 57 6.71 7.48 11.34
C ALA A 57 6.72 6.80 9.97
N HIS A 58 6.58 5.48 9.94
CA HIS A 58 6.37 4.72 8.70
C HIS A 58 5.55 3.46 8.91
N ILE A 59 4.94 2.97 7.83
CA ILE A 59 4.14 1.75 7.81
C ILE A 59 4.80 0.75 6.86
N LYS A 60 5.02 -0.47 7.36
CA LYS A 60 5.51 -1.59 6.56
C LYS A 60 4.43 -2.66 6.45
N PHE A 61 4.18 -3.13 5.23
CA PHE A 61 3.27 -4.23 4.95
C PHE A 61 4.03 -5.54 4.79
N ASP A 62 3.36 -6.64 5.13
CA ASP A 62 3.88 -7.97 4.84
C ASP A 62 3.78 -8.27 3.34
N ALA A 63 4.80 -8.95 2.79
CA ALA A 63 4.81 -9.36 1.40
C ALA A 63 3.74 -10.43 1.13
N VAL A 64 3.09 -10.34 -0.02
CA VAL A 64 2.09 -11.31 -0.46
C VAL A 64 2.70 -12.23 -1.51
N LYS A 65 2.74 -13.53 -1.22
CA LYS A 65 3.36 -14.53 -2.10
C LYS A 65 2.72 -14.57 -3.49
N SER A 66 1.39 -14.52 -3.54
CA SER A 66 0.63 -14.51 -4.80
C SER A 66 -0.79 -14.02 -4.60
N ILE A 67 -1.34 -13.38 -5.63
CA ILE A 67 -2.77 -13.06 -5.72
C ILE A 67 -3.30 -13.64 -7.04
N HIS A 68 -4.33 -14.47 -6.95
CA HIS A 68 -4.98 -15.11 -8.09
C HIS A 68 -5.85 -14.12 -8.89
N PRO A 69 -6.26 -14.49 -10.11
CA PRO A 69 -7.21 -13.70 -10.90
C PRO A 69 -8.46 -13.34 -10.10
N LYS A 70 -8.86 -12.07 -10.13
CA LYS A 70 -10.07 -11.55 -9.47
C LYS A 70 -10.13 -11.74 -7.94
N ASP A 71 -9.03 -12.16 -7.33
CA ASP A 71 -8.93 -12.44 -5.91
C ASP A 71 -8.35 -11.25 -5.13
N SER A 72 -8.43 -11.33 -3.81
CA SER A 72 -7.96 -10.28 -2.90
C SER A 72 -7.04 -10.85 -1.83
N ALA A 73 -6.12 -10.01 -1.34
CA ALA A 73 -5.33 -10.28 -0.16
C ALA A 73 -5.55 -9.17 0.86
N VAL A 74 -5.79 -9.55 2.11
CA VAL A 74 -5.79 -8.63 3.25
C VAL A 74 -4.38 -8.61 3.84
N LEU A 75 -3.74 -7.44 3.81
CA LEU A 75 -2.36 -7.28 4.22
C LEU A 75 -2.29 -6.96 5.71
N SER A 76 -1.44 -7.71 6.41
CA SER A 76 -0.97 -7.31 7.73
C SER A 76 0.10 -6.22 7.61
N HIS A 77 0.18 -5.36 8.62
CA HIS A 77 1.14 -4.27 8.66
C HIS A 77 1.69 -4.04 10.07
N ARG A 78 2.77 -3.26 10.13
CA ARG A 78 3.35 -2.74 11.37
C ARG A 78 3.71 -1.28 11.19
N THR A 79 3.19 -0.44 12.08
CA THR A 79 3.60 0.96 12.20
C THR A 79 4.83 1.08 13.11
N TRP A 80 5.77 1.91 12.68
CA TRP A 80 6.97 2.28 13.42
C TRP A 80 6.98 3.79 13.64
N ILE A 81 7.36 4.23 14.83
CA ILE A 81 7.56 5.63 15.18
C ILE A 81 8.89 5.75 15.92
N ASN A 82 9.76 6.66 15.49
CA ASN A 82 11.10 6.85 16.06
C ASN A 82 11.91 5.53 16.10
N GLY A 83 11.80 4.74 15.03
CA GLY A 83 12.49 3.45 14.89
C GLY A 83 11.99 2.32 15.80
N LYS A 84 10.83 2.47 16.46
CA LYS A 84 10.22 1.42 17.30
C LYS A 84 8.82 1.04 16.83
N PRO A 85 8.43 -0.25 16.87
CA PRO A 85 7.09 -0.65 16.51
C PRO A 85 6.11 -0.17 17.59
N VAL A 86 4.93 0.28 17.17
CA VAL A 86 3.89 0.75 18.07
C VAL A 86 2.74 -0.25 18.19
N ASN A 87 1.93 -0.07 19.23
CA ASN A 87 0.71 -0.86 19.43
C ASN A 87 -0.48 -0.27 18.65
N ASP A 88 -1.60 -0.97 18.67
CA ASP A 88 -2.84 -0.67 17.93
C ASP A 88 -3.36 0.74 18.24
N ALA A 89 -3.27 1.16 19.50
CA ALA A 89 -3.73 2.49 19.94
C ALA A 89 -2.91 3.65 19.35
N ARG A 90 -1.70 3.37 18.86
CA ARG A 90 -0.80 4.35 18.23
C ARG A 90 -0.60 4.07 16.75
N ASP A 91 -1.29 3.06 16.21
CA ASP A 91 -1.27 2.74 14.79
C ASP A 91 -1.70 3.96 13.98
N GLN A 92 -1.08 4.15 12.82
CA GLN A 92 -1.29 5.33 11.97
C GLN A 92 -1.89 4.97 10.62
N MET A 93 -2.39 3.74 10.45
CA MET A 93 -2.93 3.25 9.18
C MET A 93 -4.14 4.06 8.69
N GLU A 94 -4.92 4.60 9.61
CA GLU A 94 -6.03 5.51 9.30
C GLU A 94 -5.59 6.72 8.49
N ARG A 95 -4.33 7.14 8.62
CA ARG A 95 -3.82 8.28 7.86
C ARG A 95 -3.75 8.03 6.36
N LEU A 96 -3.75 6.76 5.93
CA LEU A 96 -3.77 6.41 4.52
C LEU A 96 -5.18 6.40 3.92
N LYS A 97 -6.25 6.49 4.74
CA LYS A 97 -7.62 6.55 4.22
C LYS A 97 -7.78 7.78 3.32
N VAL A 98 -8.36 7.55 2.14
CA VAL A 98 -8.67 8.61 1.18
C VAL A 98 -9.86 9.40 1.69
N ILE A 99 -9.70 10.71 1.83
CA ILE A 99 -10.79 11.63 2.18
C ILE A 99 -11.10 12.51 0.95
N ALA A 100 -12.37 12.53 0.55
CA ALA A 100 -12.82 13.30 -0.59
C ALA A 100 -12.52 14.79 -0.40
N GLY A 101 -11.86 15.41 -1.39
CA GLY A 101 -11.49 16.82 -1.37
C GLY A 101 -10.20 17.14 -0.61
N ALA A 102 -9.53 16.13 -0.04
CA ALA A 102 -8.28 16.29 0.69
C ALA A 102 -7.06 15.98 -0.20
N ALA A 103 -5.88 16.41 0.23
CA ALA A 103 -4.65 16.08 -0.51
C ALA A 103 -4.39 14.56 -0.39
N HIS A 104 -3.72 13.97 -1.37
CA HIS A 104 -3.26 12.58 -1.28
C HIS A 104 -1.74 12.62 -1.01
N PRO A 105 -1.28 12.93 0.22
CA PRO A 105 0.12 13.18 0.49
C PRO A 105 0.99 11.93 0.43
N TYR A 106 0.37 10.73 0.36
CA TYR A 106 1.04 9.44 0.38
C TYR A 106 0.79 8.65 -0.91
N VAL A 107 1.62 7.64 -1.14
CA VAL A 107 1.52 6.75 -2.30
C VAL A 107 1.75 5.32 -1.82
N LEU A 108 0.88 4.40 -2.26
CA LEU A 108 1.18 2.97 -2.25
C LEU A 108 2.00 2.64 -3.49
N ASP A 109 3.31 2.52 -3.31
CA ASP A 109 4.23 1.98 -4.32
C ASP A 109 4.20 0.45 -4.25
N ILE A 110 3.48 -0.17 -5.17
CA ILE A 110 3.30 -1.63 -5.23
C ILE A 110 4.25 -2.20 -6.27
N SER A 111 5.00 -3.23 -5.92
CA SER A 111 5.81 -4.03 -6.82
C SER A 111 5.30 -5.46 -6.91
N TRP A 112 5.52 -6.13 -8.05
CA TRP A 112 5.24 -7.56 -8.21
C TRP A 112 6.08 -8.16 -9.34
N GLU A 113 6.19 -9.48 -9.36
CA GLU A 113 6.74 -10.23 -10.49
C GLU A 113 5.62 -10.69 -11.43
N ASN A 114 5.80 -10.40 -12.73
CA ASN A 114 4.90 -10.91 -13.77
C ASN A 114 5.24 -12.37 -14.14
N ALA A 115 4.46 -12.96 -15.05
CA ALA A 115 4.66 -14.34 -15.50
C ALA A 115 6.04 -14.61 -16.15
N GLU A 116 6.74 -13.57 -16.60
CA GLU A 116 8.09 -13.64 -17.18
C GLU A 116 9.19 -13.49 -16.11
N GLY A 117 8.83 -13.36 -14.83
CA GLY A 117 9.76 -13.10 -13.73
C GLY A 117 10.32 -11.67 -13.71
N LYS A 118 9.70 -10.73 -14.44
CA LYS A 118 10.11 -9.32 -14.44
C LYS A 118 9.36 -8.54 -13.37
N ALA A 119 10.09 -7.72 -12.62
CA ALA A 119 9.52 -6.76 -11.69
C ALA A 119 8.70 -5.70 -12.43
N ARG A 120 7.51 -5.42 -11.91
CA ARG A 120 6.57 -4.39 -12.37
C ARG A 120 6.13 -3.56 -11.18
N PHE A 121 5.65 -2.35 -11.45
CA PHE A 121 5.33 -1.37 -10.43
C PHE A 121 4.04 -0.63 -10.73
N GLN A 122 3.29 -0.29 -9.68
CA GLN A 122 2.10 0.52 -9.73
C GLN A 122 2.13 1.52 -8.57
N ARG A 123 1.81 2.77 -8.86
CA ARG A 123 1.64 3.83 -7.88
C ARG A 123 0.17 4.14 -7.70
N ILE A 124 -0.31 4.11 -6.45
CA ILE A 124 -1.67 4.51 -6.10
C ILE A 124 -1.60 5.61 -5.04
N PRO A 125 -2.00 6.86 -5.37
CA PRO A 125 -2.09 7.94 -4.38
C PRO A 125 -3.13 7.61 -3.30
N VAL A 126 -2.79 7.87 -2.03
CA VAL A 126 -3.65 7.63 -0.87
C VAL A 126 -3.46 8.72 0.19
N GLY A 127 -4.27 8.66 1.24
CA GLY A 127 -4.24 9.62 2.34
C GLY A 127 -5.25 10.76 2.21
N HIS A 128 -5.22 11.58 3.24
CA HIS A 128 -6.07 12.73 3.47
C HIS A 128 -5.21 13.99 3.66
#